data_AF-A0A1T4JKQ5-F1
#
_entry.id   AF-A0A1T4JKQ5-F1
#
_cell.length_a   1.000
_cell.length_b   1.000
_cell.length_c   1.000
_cell.angle_alpha   90.00
_cell.angle_beta   90.00
_cell.angle_gamma   90.00
#
_symmetry.space_group_name_H-M   'P 1'
#
loop_
_entity.id
_entity.type
_entity.pdbx_description
1 polymer ?
#
loop_
_entity_poly.entity_id
_entity_poly.type
_entity_poly.pdbx_seq_one_letter_code
_entity_poly.pdbx_strand_id
1 'polypeptide(L)'
;METKSLFYVDSETVIRSYDETGNLAEGTRMTVKNDKEIILRFSHGLLDGDSFSKDGKLIVQPAVETEGHIEYWREGKLHRDDGLEAVYTDGFTTKEYWENGIRIK
;
A
#
# COMPACT_ATOMS: atom_id res chain seq x y z
N MET A 1 12.43 0.19 -13.69
CA MET A 1 13.03 0.74 -12.46
C MET A 1 12.99 -0.36 -11.42
N GLU A 2 14.09 -0.64 -10.72
CA GLU A 2 14.07 -1.65 -9.65
C GLU A 2 13.48 -1.04 -8.38
N THR A 3 12.51 -1.72 -7.79
CA THR A 3 11.84 -1.39 -6.52
C THR A 3 11.71 -2.64 -5.67
N LYS A 4 11.66 -2.46 -4.36
CA LYS A 4 11.45 -3.50 -3.36
C LYS A 4 9.98 -3.70 -2.98
N SER A 5 9.07 -2.90 -3.50
CA SER A 5 7.63 -3.11 -3.28
C SER A 5 7.21 -4.50 -3.78
N LEU A 6 6.41 -5.19 -2.98
CA LEU A 6 5.87 -6.52 -3.24
C LEU A 6 4.78 -6.50 -4.31
N PHE A 7 4.12 -5.36 -4.47
CA PHE A 7 2.94 -5.21 -5.32
C PHE A 7 3.15 -4.24 -6.48
N TYR A 8 4.30 -3.58 -6.58
CA TYR A 8 4.55 -2.59 -7.63
C TYR A 8 4.21 -3.09 -9.03
N VAL A 9 3.44 -2.26 -9.71
CA VAL A 9 3.17 -2.27 -11.14
C VAL A 9 3.69 -0.96 -11.70
N ASP A 10 3.88 -0.85 -13.02
CA ASP A 10 4.28 0.43 -13.61
C ASP A 10 3.36 1.58 -13.17
N SER A 11 3.87 2.81 -13.20
CA SER A 11 3.18 3.99 -12.65
C SER A 11 1.83 4.31 -13.30
N GLU A 12 1.55 3.74 -14.47
CA GLU A 12 0.30 3.93 -15.22
C GLU A 12 -0.75 2.88 -14.82
N THR A 13 -0.31 1.73 -14.32
CA THR A 13 -1.16 0.64 -13.86
C THR A 13 -1.56 0.85 -12.40
N VAL A 14 -2.82 0.58 -12.08
CA VAL A 14 -3.32 0.58 -10.69
C VAL A 14 -3.67 -0.83 -10.26
N ILE A 15 -3.43 -1.11 -8.99
CA ILE A 15 -3.73 -2.42 -8.40
C ILE A 15 -5.17 -2.42 -7.96
N ARG A 16 -6.02 -3.15 -8.69
CA ARG A 16 -7.45 -3.27 -8.40
C ARG A 16 -7.80 -4.69 -7.95
N SER A 17 -8.56 -4.79 -6.88
CA SER A 17 -9.02 -6.03 -6.26
C SER A 17 -10.54 -6.03 -6.11
N TYR A 18 -11.10 -7.23 -6.18
CA TYR A 18 -12.53 -7.49 -6.01
C TYR A 18 -12.72 -8.52 -4.89
N ASP A 19 -13.89 -8.49 -4.25
CA ASP A 19 -14.33 -9.53 -3.34
C ASP A 19 -14.85 -10.77 -4.09
N GLU A 20 -15.22 -11.81 -3.35
CA GLU A 20 -15.74 -13.07 -3.90
C GLU A 20 -17.06 -12.92 -4.67
N THR A 21 -17.76 -11.79 -4.51
CA THR A 21 -19.01 -11.47 -5.22
C THR A 21 -18.78 -10.60 -6.45
N GLY A 22 -17.55 -10.18 -6.70
CA GLY A 22 -17.17 -9.32 -7.82
C GLY A 22 -17.34 -7.82 -7.55
N ASN A 23 -17.64 -7.41 -6.31
CA ASN A 23 -17.63 -6.00 -5.93
C ASN A 23 -16.20 -5.55 -5.63
N LEU A 24 -15.96 -4.24 -5.65
CA LEU A 24 -14.65 -3.68 -5.31
C LEU A 24 -14.27 -4.07 -3.87
N ALA A 25 -13.03 -4.53 -3.69
CA ALA A 25 -12.53 -4.87 -2.36
C ALA A 25 -12.51 -3.62 -1.46
N GLU A 26 -12.92 -3.79 -0.21
CA GLU A 26 -12.93 -2.71 0.78
C GLU A 26 -12.35 -3.15 2.12
N GLY A 27 -11.69 -2.20 2.79
CA GLY A 27 -11.11 -2.40 4.11
C GLY A 27 -9.90 -3.32 4.15
N THR A 28 -9.73 -4.01 5.27
CA THR A 28 -8.54 -4.83 5.57
C THR A 28 -8.75 -6.28 5.18
N ARG A 29 -7.81 -6.84 4.42
CA ARG A 29 -7.72 -8.26 4.07
C ARG A 29 -6.41 -8.82 4.60
N MET A 30 -6.47 -9.97 5.24
CA MET A 30 -5.29 -10.72 5.67
C MET A 30 -5.08 -11.88 4.73
N THR A 31 -3.84 -12.05 4.26
CA THR A 31 -3.45 -13.18 3.43
C THR A 31 -2.22 -13.83 4.06
N VAL A 32 -2.11 -15.16 3.94
CA VAL A 32 -0.92 -15.89 4.38
C VAL A 32 -0.20 -16.39 3.15
N LYS A 33 1.06 -15.97 2.96
CA LYS A 33 1.90 -16.38 1.83
C LYS A 33 3.25 -16.84 2.38
N ASN A 34 3.62 -18.09 2.10
CA ASN A 34 4.89 -18.68 2.53
C ASN A 34 5.14 -18.49 4.04
N ASP A 35 4.15 -18.83 4.87
CA ASP A 35 4.16 -18.67 6.34
C ASP A 35 4.29 -17.22 6.84
N LYS A 36 4.17 -16.22 5.96
CA LYS A 36 4.12 -14.81 6.34
C LYS A 36 2.70 -14.28 6.25
N GLU A 37 2.25 -13.64 7.32
CA GLU A 37 1.03 -12.86 7.34
C GLU A 37 1.26 -11.52 6.61
N ILE A 38 0.46 -11.28 5.58
CA ILE A 38 0.44 -10.03 4.83
C ILE A 38 -0.93 -9.40 5.01
N ILE A 39 -0.94 -8.21 5.62
CA ILE A 39 -2.10 -7.35 5.74
C ILE A 39 -2.14 -6.46 4.50
N LEU A 40 -3.30 -6.43 3.84
CA LEU A 40 -3.59 -5.59 2.70
C LEU A 40 -4.78 -4.69 3.03
N ARG A 41 -4.70 -3.40 2.73
CA ARG A 41 -5.81 -2.46 2.88
C ARG A 41 -6.23 -1.93 1.52
N PHE A 42 -7.54 -1.89 1.33
CA PHE A 42 -8.16 -1.42 0.10
C PHE A 42 -9.15 -0.31 0.40
N SER A 43 -9.21 0.66 -0.52
CA SER A 43 -10.32 1.60 -0.65
C SER A 43 -10.76 1.64 -2.11
N HIS A 44 -12.05 1.55 -2.37
CA HIS A 44 -12.65 1.49 -3.71
C HIS A 44 -11.99 0.44 -4.61
N GLY A 45 -11.60 -0.70 -4.02
CA GLY A 45 -10.91 -1.79 -4.71
C GLY A 45 -9.44 -1.52 -5.01
N LEU A 46 -8.89 -0.37 -4.67
CA LEU A 46 -7.49 -0.02 -4.89
C LEU A 46 -6.67 -0.24 -3.62
N LEU A 47 -5.40 -0.62 -3.74
CA LEU A 47 -4.51 -0.60 -2.57
C LEU A 47 -4.45 0.82 -2.03
N ASP A 48 -4.91 0.98 -0.80
CA ASP A 48 -4.98 2.27 -0.14
C ASP A 48 -4.97 2.06 1.37
N GLY A 49 -4.01 2.70 2.03
CA GLY A 49 -3.88 2.69 3.48
C GLY A 49 -4.46 3.93 4.14
N ASP A 50 -4.84 4.94 3.35
CA ASP A 50 -5.48 6.14 3.83
C ASP A 50 -6.97 5.88 4.07
N SER A 51 -7.44 6.35 5.21
CA SER A 51 -8.85 6.32 5.58
C SER A 51 -9.24 7.59 6.33
N PHE A 52 -10.52 7.78 6.58
CA PHE A 52 -11.02 8.96 7.28
C PHE A 52 -11.78 8.56 8.54
N SER A 53 -11.53 9.25 9.64
CA SER A 53 -12.37 9.16 10.83
C SER A 53 -13.78 9.69 10.52
N LYS A 54 -14.74 9.42 11.42
CA LYS A 54 -16.11 9.97 11.31
C LYS A 54 -16.14 11.50 11.24
N ASP A 55 -15.12 12.16 11.78
CA ASP A 55 -15.00 13.61 11.84
C ASP A 55 -14.24 14.17 10.62
N GLY A 56 -13.90 13.33 9.64
CA GLY A 56 -13.18 13.70 8.42
C GLY A 56 -11.66 13.85 8.60
N LYS A 57 -11.09 13.37 9.71
CA LYS A 57 -9.63 13.39 9.90
C LYS A 57 -9.00 12.25 9.11
N LEU A 58 -8.00 12.57 8.28
CA LEU A 58 -7.17 11.59 7.59
C LEU A 58 -6.41 10.71 8.61
N ILE A 59 -6.48 9.40 8.40
CA ILE A 59 -5.75 8.36 9.11
C ILE A 59 -4.89 7.67 8.06
N VAL A 60 -3.58 7.85 8.16
CA VAL A 60 -2.61 7.21 7.26
C VAL A 60 -2.13 5.91 7.89
N GLN A 61 -2.34 4.80 7.19
CA GLN A 61 -1.82 3.49 7.55
C GLN A 61 -1.04 2.88 6.37
N PRO A 62 -0.18 1.88 6.59
CA PRO A 62 0.33 1.08 5.49
C PRO A 62 -0.83 0.39 4.78
N ALA A 63 -0.79 0.38 3.44
CA ALA A 63 -1.69 -0.45 2.64
C ALA A 63 -1.18 -1.88 2.54
N VAL A 64 0.13 -2.09 2.70
CA VAL A 64 0.77 -3.40 2.76
C VAL A 64 1.61 -3.46 4.02
N GLU A 65 1.42 -4.50 4.81
CA GLU A 65 2.19 -4.74 6.03
C GLU A 65 2.47 -6.23 6.21
N THR A 66 3.74 -6.58 6.39
CA THR A 66 4.22 -7.92 6.74
C THR A 66 5.48 -7.78 7.59
N GLU A 67 5.96 -8.87 8.17
CA GLU A 67 7.18 -8.86 8.98
C GLU A 67 8.36 -8.15 8.28
N GLY A 68 8.77 -7.01 8.85
CA GLY A 68 9.91 -6.21 8.39
C GLY A 68 9.70 -5.45 7.08
N HIS A 69 8.46 -5.34 6.59
CA HIS A 69 8.13 -4.70 5.33
C HIS A 69 6.78 -3.96 5.41
N ILE A 70 6.80 -2.68 5.08
CA ILE A 70 5.59 -1.85 4.97
C ILE A 70 5.60 -1.04 3.67
N GLU A 71 4.42 -0.85 3.11
CA GLU A 71 4.20 0.02 1.96
C GLU A 71 2.99 0.92 2.17
N TYR A 72 3.15 2.19 1.82
CA TYR A 72 2.10 3.18 1.81
C TYR A 72 1.63 3.41 0.38
N TRP A 73 0.33 3.29 0.21
CA TRP A 73 -0.34 3.43 -1.08
C TRP A 73 -1.53 4.36 -0.90
N ARG A 74 -1.80 5.15 -1.95
CA ARG A 74 -2.97 6.01 -2.10
C ARG A 74 -3.53 5.80 -3.49
N GLU A 75 -4.81 5.47 -3.61
CA GLU A 75 -5.50 5.26 -4.87
C GLU A 75 -4.76 4.27 -5.81
N GLY A 76 -4.23 3.19 -5.24
CA GLY A 76 -3.55 2.14 -5.99
C GLY A 76 -2.17 2.50 -6.51
N LYS A 77 -1.55 3.58 -6.02
CA LYS A 77 -0.18 4.00 -6.33
C LYS A 77 0.67 4.15 -5.07
N LEU A 78 1.96 3.79 -5.14
CA LEU A 78 2.91 4.08 -4.06
C LEU A 78 2.93 5.58 -3.76
N HIS A 79 2.71 5.93 -2.50
CA HIS A 79 2.54 7.31 -2.08
C HIS A 79 2.82 7.48 -0.58
N ARG A 80 3.61 8.49 -0.22
CA ARG A 80 3.66 8.99 1.16
C ARG A 80 3.93 10.50 1.18
N ASP A 81 3.11 11.25 1.92
CA ASP A 81 3.30 12.70 2.10
C ASP A 81 4.55 13.03 2.96
N ASP A 82 4.87 14.32 3.01
CA ASP A 82 5.90 14.92 3.88
C ASP A 82 7.34 14.43 3.65
N GLY A 83 7.62 13.90 2.45
CA GLY A 83 8.95 13.36 2.12
C GLY A 83 9.31 12.11 2.92
N LEU A 84 8.31 11.40 3.44
CA LEU A 84 8.48 10.16 4.18
C LEU A 84 8.58 8.97 3.22
N GLU A 85 8.99 7.82 3.76
CA GLU A 85 9.21 6.60 3.02
C GLU A 85 7.86 5.96 2.65
N ALA A 86 7.64 5.71 1.36
CA ALA A 86 6.48 4.95 0.91
C ALA A 86 6.74 3.44 0.93
N VAL A 87 8.00 3.00 0.86
CA VAL A 87 8.40 1.60 1.06
C VAL A 87 9.49 1.54 2.09
N TYR A 88 9.33 0.70 3.11
CA TYR A 88 10.34 0.43 4.12
C TYR A 88 10.46 -1.07 4.37
N THR A 89 11.61 -1.65 4.00
CA THR A 89 11.82 -3.11 3.92
C THR A 89 13.16 -3.53 4.53
N ASP A 90 13.47 -4.83 4.43
CA ASP A 90 14.72 -5.45 4.86
C ASP A 90 14.97 -5.21 6.35
N GLY A 91 13.95 -5.46 7.17
CA GLY A 91 14.00 -5.17 8.61
C GLY A 91 14.07 -3.68 8.90
N PHE A 92 13.39 -2.87 8.07
CA PHE A 92 13.40 -1.41 8.17
C PHE A 92 14.80 -0.82 7.99
N THR A 93 15.50 -1.22 6.94
CA THR A 93 16.82 -0.64 6.58
C THR A 93 16.82 -0.02 5.18
N THR A 94 16.01 -0.56 4.26
CA THR A 94 15.91 -0.06 2.88
C THR A 94 14.66 0.81 2.73
N LYS A 95 14.84 2.04 2.27
CA LYS A 95 13.78 3.07 2.14
C LYS A 95 13.62 3.51 0.70
N GLU A 96 12.39 3.62 0.23
CA GLU A 96 12.06 4.24 -1.05
C GLU A 96 11.00 5.32 -0.86
N TYR A 97 11.09 6.37 -1.67
CA TYR A 97 10.28 7.57 -1.53
C TYR A 97 9.49 7.77 -2.81
N TRP A 98 8.17 7.91 -2.66
CA TRP A 98 7.26 7.91 -3.79
C TRP A 98 6.11 8.89 -3.56
N GLU A 99 5.77 9.62 -4.62
CA GLU A 99 4.61 10.50 -4.66
C GLU A 99 3.78 10.17 -5.90
N ASN A 100 2.57 9.69 -5.68
CA ASN A 100 1.59 9.37 -6.74
C ASN A 100 2.15 8.42 -7.82
N GLY A 101 2.91 7.40 -7.38
CA GLY A 101 3.53 6.41 -8.26
C GLY A 101 4.83 6.86 -8.93
N ILE A 102 5.32 8.07 -8.63
CA ILE A 102 6.59 8.59 -9.13
C ILE A 102 7.64 8.46 -8.03
N ARG A 103 8.75 7.80 -8.34
CA ARG A 103 9.87 7.70 -7.40
C ARG A 103 10.63 9.02 -7.34
N ILE A 104 10.79 9.56 -6.14
CA ILE A 104 11.44 10.86 -5.90
C ILE A 104 12.85 10.72 -5.33
N LYS A 105 13.22 9.55 -4.77
CA LYS A 105 14.55 9.28 -4.22
C LYS A 105 14.91 7.80 -4.20
#